data_AF-A0A524DAR3-F1
#
_entry.id   AF-A0A524DAR3-F1
#
_cell.length_a   1.000
_cell.length_b   1.000
_cell.length_c   1.000
_cell.angle_alpha   90.00
_cell.angle_beta   90.00
_cell.angle_gamma   90.00
#
_symmetry.space_group_name_H-M   'P 1'
#
loop_
_entity.id
_entity.type
_entity.pdbx_description
1 polymer ?
#
loop_
_entity_poly.entity_id
_entity_poly.type
_entity_poly.pdbx_seq_one_letter_code
_entity_poly.pdbx_strand_id
1 'polypeptide(L)'
;MIDIPYLIVAALKIACFASVGLYLLLQWVKLEKKYTSDIPFLMGIALIFFIPGMVIDILYTFEIVGLGLIFNIRYILDMISMILFFGSLLSVWMSSRVKLRYILIASLTVIFAIIYLLVPAYESLLLLDTVHIFVSLPTILIVIITFLFTYYTKRLTNVHGLLIALAAIVVLVSQIVRPMLKGVAVSIIMPSGLAWAANLIAVLGWIILYFGFKLKPNYVK
;
A
#
# COMPACT_ATOMS: atom_id res chain seq x y z
N MET A 1 -27.64 -5.35 1.12
CA MET A 1 -27.51 -5.87 -0.26
C MET A 1 -26.03 -6.17 -0.49
N ILE A 2 -25.68 -7.37 -0.97
CA ILE A 2 -24.27 -7.76 -1.14
C ILE A 2 -23.66 -6.97 -2.30
N ASP A 3 -22.56 -6.28 -2.04
CA ASP A 3 -21.81 -5.49 -3.03
C ASP A 3 -20.88 -6.40 -3.86
N ILE A 4 -21.47 -7.14 -4.81
CA ILE A 4 -20.74 -8.10 -5.66
C ILE A 4 -19.55 -7.45 -6.40
N PRO A 5 -19.68 -6.26 -7.03
CA PRO A 5 -18.55 -5.61 -7.68
C PRO A 5 -17.39 -5.35 -6.73
N TYR A 6 -17.68 -4.87 -5.51
CA TYR A 6 -16.67 -4.65 -4.49
C TYR A 6 -15.94 -5.95 -4.12
N LEU A 7 -16.68 -7.04 -3.90
CA LEU A 7 -16.10 -8.35 -3.55
C LEU A 7 -15.15 -8.89 -4.62
N ILE A 8 -15.55 -8.80 -5.90
CA ILE A 8 -14.71 -9.24 -7.03
C ILE A 8 -13.40 -8.44 -7.05
N VAL A 9 -13.49 -7.12 -6.96
CA VAL A 9 -12.30 -6.26 -7.00
C VAL A 9 -11.42 -6.45 -5.75
N ALA A 10 -12.02 -6.67 -4.58
CA ALA A 10 -11.29 -6.97 -3.35
C ALA A 10 -10.51 -8.28 -3.48
N ALA A 11 -11.11 -9.33 -4.04
CA ALA A 11 -10.44 -10.60 -4.31
C ALA A 11 -9.29 -10.43 -5.32
N LEU A 12 -9.49 -9.67 -6.40
CA LEU A 12 -8.42 -9.35 -7.35
C LEU A 12 -7.26 -8.61 -6.68
N LYS A 13 -7.56 -7.64 -5.82
CA LYS A 13 -6.55 -6.88 -5.07
C LYS A 13 -5.75 -7.78 -4.12
N ILE A 14 -6.42 -8.70 -3.42
CA ILE A 14 -5.76 -9.73 -2.60
C ILE A 14 -4.82 -10.59 -3.47
N ALA A 15 -5.30 -11.06 -4.63
CA ALA A 15 -4.50 -11.85 -5.56
C ALA A 15 -3.27 -11.08 -6.07
N CYS A 16 -3.41 -9.78 -6.34
CA CYS A 16 -2.28 -8.91 -6.68
C CYS A 16 -1.30 -8.78 -5.51
N PHE A 17 -1.77 -8.49 -4.29
CA PHE A 17 -0.90 -8.40 -3.12
C PHE A 17 -0.15 -9.70 -2.84
N ALA A 18 -0.83 -10.84 -2.91
CA ALA A 18 -0.22 -12.15 -2.73
C ALA A 18 0.80 -12.43 -3.84
N SER A 19 0.46 -12.22 -5.11
CA SER A 19 1.35 -12.54 -6.23
C SER A 19 2.60 -11.65 -6.26
N VAL A 20 2.46 -10.34 -6.06
CA VAL A 20 3.59 -9.41 -6.01
C VAL A 20 4.40 -9.62 -4.73
N GLY A 21 3.74 -9.75 -3.58
CA GLY A 21 4.39 -9.97 -2.29
C GLY A 21 5.23 -11.25 -2.28
N LEU A 22 4.64 -12.38 -2.69
CA LEU A 22 5.35 -13.65 -2.80
C LEU A 22 6.46 -13.60 -3.84
N TYR A 23 6.25 -12.97 -5.00
CA TYR A 23 7.30 -12.80 -5.99
C TYR A 23 8.53 -12.11 -5.41
N LEU A 24 8.36 -11.01 -4.68
CA LEU A 24 9.47 -10.26 -4.07
C LEU A 24 10.17 -11.06 -2.97
N LEU A 25 9.41 -11.78 -2.14
CA LEU A 25 9.99 -12.67 -1.13
C LEU A 25 10.78 -13.80 -1.77
N LEU A 26 10.30 -14.38 -2.87
CA LEU A 26 11.05 -15.38 -3.64
C LEU A 26 12.34 -14.82 -4.24
N GLN A 27 12.33 -13.57 -4.72
CA GLN A 27 13.55 -12.91 -5.18
C GLN A 27 14.54 -12.70 -4.03
N TRP A 28 14.05 -12.32 -2.84
CA TRP A 28 14.89 -12.19 -1.65
C TRP A 28 15.52 -13.52 -1.21
N VAL A 29 14.75 -14.62 -1.20
CA VAL A 29 15.27 -15.95 -0.84
C VAL A 29 16.39 -16.41 -1.78
N LYS A 30 16.37 -15.96 -3.05
CA LYS A 30 17.38 -16.26 -4.07
C LYS A 30 18.66 -15.41 -3.96
N LEU A 31 18.69 -14.37 -3.13
CA LEU A 31 19.91 -13.58 -2.92
C LEU A 31 20.98 -14.39 -2.19
N GLU A 32 22.24 -14.26 -2.63
CA GLU A 32 23.40 -14.91 -1.98
C GLU A 32 23.58 -14.42 -0.54
N LYS A 33 23.46 -13.10 -0.34
CA LYS A 33 23.47 -12.45 0.98
C LYS A 33 22.10 -11.85 1.23
N LYS A 34 21.50 -12.21 2.37
CA LYS A 34 20.12 -11.86 2.71
C LYS A 34 20.14 -10.91 3.88
N TYR A 35 19.59 -9.73 3.70
CA TYR A 35 19.37 -8.78 4.79
C TYR A 35 17.88 -8.50 4.94
N THR A 36 17.41 -8.37 6.17
CA THR A 36 16.01 -7.99 6.45
C THR A 36 15.73 -6.53 6.09
N SER A 37 16.76 -5.75 5.76
CA SER A 37 16.64 -4.40 5.23
C SER A 37 16.49 -4.33 3.71
N ASP A 38 16.56 -5.47 3.01
CA ASP A 38 16.49 -5.50 1.55
C ASP A 38 15.09 -5.11 1.05
N ILE A 39 15.04 -4.33 -0.03
CA ILE A 39 13.79 -3.85 -0.63
C ILE A 39 12.84 -5.03 -0.95
N PRO A 40 13.27 -6.12 -1.62
CA PRO A 40 12.34 -7.22 -1.94
C PRO A 40 11.74 -7.87 -0.68
N PHE A 41 12.50 -7.91 0.43
CA PHE A 41 11.98 -8.46 1.69
C PHE A 41 10.95 -7.52 2.32
N LEU A 42 11.34 -6.28 2.65
CA LEU A 42 10.47 -5.35 3.35
C LEU A 42 9.20 -5.03 2.55
N MET A 43 9.35 -4.86 1.24
CA MET A 43 8.25 -4.57 0.35
C MET A 43 7.35 -5.79 0.14
N GLY A 44 7.93 -6.99 0.03
CA GLY A 44 7.20 -8.25 -0.04
C GLY A 44 6.35 -8.47 1.21
N ILE A 45 6.94 -8.32 2.40
CA ILE A 45 6.22 -8.43 3.68
C ILE A 45 5.12 -7.38 3.77
N ALA A 46 5.41 -6.12 3.47
CA ALA A 46 4.42 -5.05 3.53
C ALA A 46 3.18 -5.34 2.66
N LEU A 47 3.36 -5.91 1.46
CA LEU A 47 2.24 -6.30 0.61
C LEU A 47 1.42 -7.44 1.22
N ILE A 48 2.06 -8.41 1.86
CA ILE A 48 1.34 -9.50 2.56
C ILE A 48 0.53 -8.96 3.73
N PHE A 49 1.03 -7.96 4.47
CA PHE A 49 0.28 -7.34 5.57
C PHE A 49 -0.97 -6.56 5.12
N PHE A 50 -1.09 -6.16 3.85
CA PHE A 50 -2.34 -5.62 3.32
C PHE A 50 -3.44 -6.67 3.09
N ILE A 51 -3.10 -7.95 3.00
CA ILE A 51 -4.07 -9.02 2.71
C ILE A 51 -5.11 -9.17 3.83
N PRO A 52 -4.74 -9.33 5.11
CA PRO A 52 -5.75 -9.47 6.16
C PRO A 52 -6.62 -8.21 6.30
N GLY A 53 -6.09 -7.02 6.01
CA GLY A 53 -6.88 -5.79 5.94
C GLY A 53 -8.00 -5.87 4.89
N MET A 54 -7.69 -6.36 3.69
CA MET A 54 -8.71 -6.58 2.64
C MET A 54 -9.68 -7.72 3.00
N VAL A 55 -9.23 -8.75 3.71
CA VAL A 55 -10.13 -9.81 4.21
C VAL A 55 -11.13 -9.23 5.23
N ILE A 56 -10.66 -8.37 6.14
CA ILE A 56 -11.54 -7.66 7.09
C ILE A 56 -12.55 -6.78 6.35
N ASP A 57 -12.13 -6.05 5.31
CA ASP A 57 -13.03 -5.25 4.48
C ASP A 57 -14.12 -6.11 3.78
N ILE A 58 -13.77 -7.33 3.34
CA ILE A 58 -14.74 -8.30 2.79
C ILE A 58 -15.71 -8.79 3.87
N LEU A 59 -15.20 -9.18 5.04
CA LEU A 59 -16.02 -9.65 6.16
C LEU A 59 -16.99 -8.55 6.66
N TYR A 60 -16.55 -7.30 6.64
CA TYR A 60 -17.40 -6.14 6.90
C TYR A 60 -18.53 -6.00 5.87
N THR A 61 -18.23 -6.23 4.59
CA THR A 61 -19.24 -6.18 3.51
C THR A 61 -20.31 -7.29 3.65
N PHE A 62 -19.94 -8.42 4.24
CA PHE A 62 -20.86 -9.51 4.59
C PHE A 62 -21.58 -9.32 5.94
N GLU A 63 -21.36 -8.18 6.61
CA GLU A 63 -21.93 -7.88 7.94
C GLU A 63 -21.50 -8.89 9.03
N ILE A 64 -20.42 -9.65 8.79
CA ILE A 64 -19.83 -10.61 9.76
C ILE A 64 -19.05 -9.87 10.84
N VAL A 65 -18.39 -8.77 10.45
CA VAL A 65 -17.58 -7.92 11.34
C VAL A 65 -18.14 -6.51 11.31
N GLY A 66 -18.43 -5.94 12.48
CA GLY A 66 -18.84 -4.54 12.62
C GLY A 66 -17.66 -3.56 12.77
N LEU A 67 -17.99 -2.27 12.87
CA LEU A 67 -17.01 -1.25 13.28
C LEU A 67 -16.65 -1.49 14.76
N GLY A 68 -15.41 -1.88 15.02
CA GLY A 68 -14.96 -2.28 16.35
C GLY A 68 -13.50 -2.73 16.36
N LEU A 69 -13.10 -3.49 17.38
CA LEU A 69 -11.69 -3.87 17.59
C LEU A 69 -11.06 -4.57 16.37
N ILE A 70 -11.78 -5.49 15.73
CA ILE A 70 -11.30 -6.20 14.53
C ILE A 70 -11.07 -5.22 13.38
N PHE A 71 -11.95 -4.23 13.22
CA PHE A 71 -11.81 -3.19 12.19
C PHE A 71 -10.61 -2.25 12.48
N ASN A 72 -10.28 -2.02 13.74
CA ASN A 72 -9.06 -1.28 14.11
C ASN A 72 -7.78 -2.04 13.76
N ILE A 73 -7.79 -3.37 13.91
CA ILE A 73 -6.65 -4.21 13.50
C ILE A 73 -6.34 -4.00 12.02
N ARG A 74 -7.34 -3.86 11.15
CA ARG A 74 -7.14 -3.56 9.72
C ARG A 74 -6.28 -2.30 9.49
N TYR A 75 -6.52 -1.21 10.21
CA TYR A 75 -5.70 0.01 10.10
C TYR A 75 -4.32 -0.13 10.75
N ILE A 76 -4.18 -0.92 11.81
CA ILE A 76 -2.87 -1.23 12.40
C ILE A 76 -2.01 -2.02 11.41
N LEU A 77 -2.61 -2.99 10.69
CA LEU A 77 -1.89 -3.74 9.65
C LEU A 77 -1.46 -2.84 8.50
N ASP A 78 -2.33 -1.94 8.04
CA ASP A 78 -1.98 -0.94 7.03
C ASP A 78 -0.83 -0.05 7.50
N MET A 79 -0.84 0.36 8.78
CA MET A 79 0.21 1.17 9.41
C MET A 79 1.55 0.42 9.37
N ILE A 80 1.56 -0.86 9.77
CA ILE A 80 2.76 -1.71 9.72
C ILE A 80 3.30 -1.78 8.29
N SER A 81 2.44 -2.03 7.30
CA SER A 81 2.82 -2.06 5.89
C SER A 81 3.49 -0.75 5.45
N MET A 82 2.88 0.39 5.77
CA MET A 82 3.42 1.71 5.41
C MET A 82 4.77 1.99 6.08
N ILE A 83 4.93 1.62 7.36
CA ILE A 83 6.19 1.77 8.09
C ILE A 83 7.30 0.93 7.44
N LEU A 84 7.01 -0.31 7.05
CA LEU A 84 7.95 -1.18 6.34
C LEU A 84 8.35 -0.60 4.98
N PHE A 85 7.37 -0.12 4.20
CA PHE A 85 7.62 0.58 2.93
C PHE A 85 8.53 1.80 3.14
N PHE A 86 8.17 2.68 4.07
CA PHE A 86 8.91 3.90 4.35
C PHE A 86 10.33 3.61 4.83
N GLY A 87 10.49 2.66 5.76
CA GLY A 87 11.80 2.24 6.27
C GLY A 87 12.70 1.64 5.19
N SER A 88 12.14 0.88 4.25
CA SER A 88 12.88 0.35 3.11
C SER A 88 13.45 1.47 2.22
N LEU A 89 12.67 2.51 1.96
CA LEU A 89 13.06 3.62 1.10
C LEU A 89 14.03 4.56 1.81
N LEU A 90 13.85 4.84 3.09
CA LEU A 90 14.83 5.59 3.86
C LEU A 90 16.18 4.89 3.92
N SER A 91 16.23 3.56 3.83
CA SER A 91 17.49 2.83 3.75
C SER A 91 18.27 3.11 2.47
N VAL A 92 17.58 3.50 1.38
CA VAL A 92 18.20 3.96 0.13
C VAL A 92 18.76 5.38 0.28
N TRP A 93 17.99 6.29 0.88
CA TRP A 93 18.38 7.71 0.99
C TRP A 93 19.35 8.01 2.13
N MET A 94 19.30 7.23 3.21
CA MET A 94 20.01 7.51 4.46
C MET A 94 20.81 6.30 4.95
N SER A 95 21.53 5.64 4.04
CA SER A 95 22.30 4.43 4.35
C SER A 95 23.31 4.63 5.49
N SER A 96 23.96 5.80 5.57
CA SER A 96 24.95 6.13 6.60
C SER A 96 24.37 6.77 7.86
N ARG A 97 23.13 7.27 7.82
CA ARG A 97 22.49 8.01 8.93
C ARG A 97 21.45 7.17 9.66
N VAL A 98 21.89 6.03 10.19
CA VAL A 98 21.03 5.01 10.82
C VAL A 98 20.17 5.58 11.95
N LYS A 99 20.74 6.43 12.83
CA LYS A 99 19.98 7.08 13.93
C LYS A 99 18.85 7.95 13.40
N LEU A 100 19.13 8.80 12.40
CA LEU A 100 18.12 9.68 11.80
C LEU A 100 17.01 8.87 11.12
N ARG A 101 17.35 7.77 10.43
CA ARG A 101 16.37 6.85 9.84
C ARG A 101 15.40 6.30 10.89
N TYR A 102 15.90 5.80 12.01
CA TYR A 102 15.04 5.28 13.08
C TYR A 102 14.20 6.36 13.74
N ILE A 103 14.74 7.58 13.91
CA ILE A 103 13.96 8.72 14.41
C ILE A 103 12.78 9.00 13.47
N LEU A 104 13.02 9.10 12.15
CA LEU A 104 11.94 9.33 11.18
C LEU A 104 10.89 8.23 11.17
N ILE A 105 11.31 6.96 11.25
CA ILE A 105 10.40 5.81 11.33
C ILE A 105 9.56 5.88 12.61
N ALA A 106 10.19 6.16 13.76
CA ALA A 106 9.50 6.27 15.04
C ALA A 106 8.53 7.45 15.05
N SER A 107 8.94 8.62 14.54
CA SER A 107 8.06 9.79 14.40
C SER A 107 6.85 9.48 13.54
N LEU A 108 7.04 8.83 12.37
CA LEU A 108 5.93 8.44 11.51
C LEU A 108 4.98 7.47 12.22
N THR A 109 5.53 6.48 12.94
CA THR A 109 4.76 5.50 13.71
C THR A 109 3.91 6.18 14.79
N VAL A 110 4.50 7.12 15.53
CA VAL A 110 3.79 7.89 16.57
C VAL A 110 2.70 8.76 15.96
N ILE A 111 2.98 9.46 14.86
CA ILE A 111 1.99 10.27 14.15
C ILE A 111 0.82 9.39 13.70
N PHE A 112 1.10 8.24 13.10
CA PHE A 112 0.07 7.31 12.64
C PHE A 112 -0.75 6.76 13.80
N ALA A 113 -0.11 6.34 14.89
CA ALA A 113 -0.79 5.85 16.08
C ALA A 113 -1.70 6.93 16.69
N ILE A 114 -1.23 8.18 16.82
CA ILE A 114 -2.05 9.30 17.31
C ILE A 114 -3.26 9.52 16.40
N ILE A 115 -3.06 9.58 15.08
CA ILE A 115 -4.15 9.80 14.13
C ILE A 115 -5.21 8.70 14.25
N TYR A 116 -4.82 7.43 14.23
CA TYR A 116 -5.79 6.32 14.32
C TYR A 116 -6.41 6.14 15.71
N LEU A 117 -5.76 6.58 16.78
CA LEU A 117 -6.35 6.61 18.12
C LEU A 117 -7.36 7.76 18.28
N LEU A 118 -7.12 8.90 17.63
CA LEU A 118 -7.97 10.08 17.71
C LEU A 118 -9.18 10.03 16.77
N VAL A 119 -9.11 9.26 15.68
CA VAL A 119 -10.26 9.07 14.79
C VAL A 119 -11.18 8.02 15.41
N PRO A 120 -12.40 8.37 15.83
CA PRO A 120 -13.31 7.42 16.43
C PRO A 120 -13.72 6.40 15.36
N ALA A 121 -13.26 5.15 15.51
CA ALA A 121 -13.49 4.10 14.52
C ALA A 121 -14.98 3.79 14.25
N TYR A 122 -15.86 4.21 15.16
CA TYR A 122 -17.30 4.02 15.09
C TYR A 122 -18.05 5.14 14.37
N GLU A 123 -17.42 6.28 14.07
CA GLU A 123 -18.14 7.45 13.54
C GLU A 123 -18.44 7.34 12.04
N SER A 124 -17.45 7.01 11.21
CA SER A 124 -17.67 6.91 9.77
C SER A 124 -16.53 6.22 9.04
N LEU A 125 -16.87 5.22 8.24
CA LEU A 125 -15.94 4.57 7.34
C LEU A 125 -15.39 5.53 6.25
N LEU A 126 -16.17 6.53 5.86
CA LEU A 126 -15.75 7.57 4.92
C LEU A 126 -14.67 8.47 5.54
N LEU A 127 -14.83 8.83 6.82
CA LEU A 127 -13.84 9.63 7.56
C LEU A 127 -12.51 8.87 7.67
N LEU A 128 -12.56 7.59 8.06
CA LEU A 128 -11.38 6.74 8.16
C LEU A 128 -10.65 6.60 6.81
N ASP A 129 -11.38 6.35 5.72
CA ASP A 129 -10.80 6.26 4.38
C ASP A 129 -10.18 7.60 3.93
N THR A 130 -10.78 8.73 4.32
CA THR A 130 -10.25 10.06 4.02
C THR A 130 -8.96 10.34 4.78
N VAL A 131 -8.92 10.04 6.08
CA VAL A 131 -7.73 10.21 6.93
C VAL A 131 -6.59 9.29 6.47
N HIS A 132 -6.92 8.06 6.07
CA HIS A 132 -5.95 7.08 5.57
C HIS A 132 -5.13 7.62 4.39
N ILE A 133 -5.72 8.45 3.51
CA ILE A 133 -5.00 9.05 2.38
C ILE A 133 -3.89 9.97 2.90
N PHE A 134 -4.21 10.89 3.81
CA PHE A 134 -3.24 11.82 4.37
C PHE A 134 -2.10 11.11 5.10
N VAL A 135 -2.43 10.01 5.78
CA VAL A 135 -1.46 9.13 6.45
C VAL A 135 -0.56 8.43 5.41
N SER A 136 -1.13 7.89 4.34
CA SER A 136 -0.39 7.15 3.31
C SER A 136 0.47 8.02 2.38
N LEU A 137 0.07 9.29 2.22
CA LEU A 137 0.61 10.20 1.22
C LEU A 137 2.15 10.36 1.29
N PRO A 138 2.79 10.60 2.46
CA PRO A 138 4.24 10.75 2.52
C PRO A 138 4.98 9.51 2.03
N THR A 139 4.47 8.32 2.39
CA THR A 139 5.05 7.04 1.98
C THR A 139 4.94 6.85 0.47
N ILE A 140 3.79 7.15 -0.13
CA ILE A 140 3.60 7.02 -1.59
C ILE A 140 4.48 8.03 -2.34
N LEU A 141 4.56 9.28 -1.86
CA LEU A 141 5.41 10.31 -2.46
C LEU A 141 6.89 9.93 -2.44
N ILE A 142 7.40 9.39 -1.32
CA ILE A 142 8.79 8.94 -1.28
C ILE A 142 9.04 7.76 -2.23
N VAL A 143 8.07 6.85 -2.46
CA VAL A 143 8.18 5.80 -3.49
C VAL A 143 8.38 6.44 -4.86
N ILE A 144 7.50 7.37 -5.25
CA ILE A 144 7.55 8.05 -6.54
C ILE A 144 8.89 8.75 -6.72
N ILE A 145 9.31 9.55 -5.75
CA ILE A 145 10.57 10.31 -5.79
C ILE A 145 11.76 9.36 -5.91
N THR A 146 11.80 8.30 -5.10
CA THR A 146 12.91 7.31 -5.09
C THR A 146 13.06 6.64 -6.45
N PHE A 147 11.95 6.14 -7.00
CA PHE A 147 12.02 5.35 -8.22
C PHE A 147 12.17 6.18 -9.49
N LEU A 148 11.68 7.43 -9.51
CA LEU A 148 12.01 8.40 -10.57
C LEU A 148 13.49 8.80 -10.52
N PHE A 149 14.00 9.14 -9.33
CA PHE A 149 15.40 9.52 -9.16
C PHE A 149 16.36 8.40 -9.56
N THR A 150 16.11 7.17 -9.11
CA THR A 150 16.95 6.00 -9.43
C THR A 150 16.89 5.61 -10.92
N TYR A 151 15.74 5.81 -11.57
CA TYR A 151 15.61 5.63 -13.03
C TYR A 151 16.40 6.69 -13.80
N TYR A 152 16.24 7.98 -13.43
CA TYR A 152 16.95 9.08 -14.10
C TYR A 152 18.47 8.98 -13.94
N THR A 153 18.92 8.55 -12.76
CA THR A 153 20.34 8.33 -12.47
C THR A 153 20.88 6.98 -12.95
N LYS A 154 20.05 6.14 -13.57
CA LYS A 154 20.40 4.80 -14.09
C LYS A 154 21.03 3.88 -13.04
N ARG A 155 20.66 4.02 -11.77
CA ARG A 155 21.26 3.28 -10.64
C ARG A 155 20.75 1.86 -10.49
N LEU A 156 19.52 1.58 -10.92
CA LEU A 156 18.90 0.26 -10.81
C LEU A 156 19.03 -0.49 -12.13
N THR A 157 19.77 -1.60 -12.15
CA THR A 157 19.93 -2.43 -13.35
C THR A 157 18.96 -3.60 -13.43
N ASN A 158 18.46 -4.04 -12.26
CA ASN A 158 17.62 -5.22 -12.14
C ASN A 158 16.12 -4.90 -11.99
N VAL A 159 15.75 -3.62 -11.93
CA VAL A 159 14.39 -3.16 -11.64
C VAL A 159 14.07 -1.94 -12.51
N HIS A 160 12.88 -1.92 -13.10
CA HIS A 160 12.41 -0.82 -13.95
C HIS A 160 11.78 0.30 -13.11
N GLY A 161 12.63 1.21 -12.59
CA GLY A 161 12.19 2.28 -11.68
C GLY A 161 11.03 3.15 -12.20
N LEU A 162 10.99 3.49 -13.50
CA LEU A 162 9.88 4.26 -14.07
C LEU A 162 8.51 3.57 -13.92
N LEU A 163 8.45 2.24 -14.09
CA LEU A 163 7.20 1.49 -13.95
C LEU A 163 6.75 1.49 -12.48
N ILE A 164 7.69 1.38 -11.54
CA ILE A 164 7.36 1.44 -10.11
C ILE A 164 6.85 2.83 -9.72
N ALA A 165 7.46 3.90 -10.23
CA ALA A 165 6.97 5.25 -10.02
C ALA A 165 5.57 5.44 -10.61
N LEU A 166 5.33 4.96 -11.83
CA LEU A 166 4.01 5.00 -12.47
C LEU A 166 2.97 4.22 -11.66
N ALA A 167 3.32 3.02 -11.19
CA ALA A 167 2.46 2.23 -10.31
C ALA A 167 2.07 2.99 -9.04
N ALA A 168 3.04 3.64 -8.39
CA ALA A 168 2.79 4.43 -7.19
C ALA A 168 1.90 5.65 -7.48
N ILE A 169 2.04 6.30 -8.64
CA ILE A 169 1.13 7.38 -9.07
C ILE A 169 -0.30 6.84 -9.27
N VAL A 170 -0.45 5.70 -9.95
CA VAL A 170 -1.78 5.07 -10.16
C VAL A 170 -2.43 4.71 -8.83
N VAL A 171 -1.67 4.14 -7.88
CA VAL A 171 -2.14 3.86 -6.52
C VAL A 171 -2.51 5.15 -5.79
N LEU A 172 -1.72 6.23 -5.91
CA LEU A 172 -2.04 7.52 -5.31
C LEU A 172 -3.38 8.08 -5.81
N VAL A 173 -3.59 8.06 -7.13
CA VAL A 173 -4.86 8.51 -7.74
C VAL A 173 -6.03 7.67 -7.22
N SER A 174 -5.86 6.35 -7.13
CA SER A 174 -6.88 5.47 -6.54
C SER A 174 -7.21 5.86 -5.10
N GLN A 175 -6.21 6.14 -4.26
CA GLN A 175 -6.43 6.55 -2.87
C GLN A 175 -7.20 7.87 -2.79
N ILE A 176 -6.84 8.87 -3.59
CA ILE A 176 -7.52 10.19 -3.61
C ILE A 176 -8.97 10.06 -4.08
N VAL A 177 -9.22 9.26 -5.13
CA VAL A 177 -10.55 9.12 -5.74
C VAL A 177 -11.48 8.26 -4.89
N ARG A 178 -10.95 7.33 -4.09
CA ARG A 178 -11.74 6.39 -3.27
C ARG A 178 -12.77 7.04 -2.35
N PRO A 179 -12.44 7.99 -1.45
CA PRO A 179 -13.44 8.61 -0.58
C PRO A 179 -14.47 9.42 -1.38
N MET A 180 -14.06 10.07 -2.47
CA MET A 180 -14.97 10.81 -3.34
C MET A 180 -16.03 9.89 -3.94
N LEU A 181 -15.62 8.74 -4.47
CA LEU A 181 -16.52 7.73 -5.04
C LEU A 181 -17.39 7.03 -3.99
N LYS A 182 -16.89 6.90 -2.76
CA LYS A 182 -17.65 6.34 -1.64
C LYS A 182 -18.71 7.30 -1.11
N GLY A 183 -18.46 8.61 -1.20
CA GLY A 183 -19.39 9.67 -0.81
C GLY A 183 -20.55 9.92 -1.79
N VAL A 184 -20.56 9.28 -2.96
CA VAL A 184 -21.65 9.40 -3.94
C VAL A 184 -22.92 8.74 -3.39
N ALA A 185 -24.09 9.36 -3.61
CA ALA A 185 -25.40 8.97 -3.06
C ALA A 185 -25.91 7.55 -3.41
N VAL A 186 -25.14 6.76 -4.17
CA VAL A 186 -25.35 5.32 -4.36
C VAL A 186 -25.04 4.53 -3.08
N SER A 187 -24.37 5.15 -2.10
CA SER A 187 -24.06 4.57 -0.78
C SER A 187 -25.30 4.11 0.02
N ILE A 188 -26.49 4.61 -0.32
CA ILE A 188 -27.77 4.19 0.27
C ILE A 188 -28.15 2.77 -0.15
N ILE A 189 -27.72 2.33 -1.34
CA ILE A 189 -28.05 1.01 -1.93
C ILE A 189 -26.85 0.06 -1.81
N MET A 190 -25.62 0.59 -1.85
CA MET A 190 -24.37 -0.17 -1.80
C MET A 190 -23.49 0.39 -0.68
N PRO A 191 -23.22 -0.36 0.42
CA PRO A 191 -22.46 0.16 1.57
C PRO A 191 -21.06 0.71 1.23
N SER A 192 -20.45 0.22 0.15
CA SER A 192 -19.14 0.69 -0.33
C SER A 192 -19.23 1.80 -1.40
N GLY A 193 -20.43 2.17 -1.83
CA GLY A 193 -20.66 3.13 -2.91
C GLY A 193 -19.97 2.70 -4.21
N LEU A 194 -19.28 3.64 -4.87
CA LEU A 194 -18.46 3.36 -6.05
C LEU A 194 -16.99 3.08 -5.71
N ALA A 195 -16.66 2.76 -4.45
CA ALA A 195 -15.28 2.51 -4.03
C ALA A 195 -14.62 1.31 -4.74
N TRP A 196 -15.42 0.38 -5.28
CA TRP A 196 -14.92 -0.72 -6.11
C TRP A 196 -14.18 -0.22 -7.35
N ALA A 197 -14.61 0.88 -7.96
CA ALA A 197 -13.96 1.45 -9.14
C ALA A 197 -12.59 2.05 -8.79
N ALA A 198 -12.48 2.74 -7.64
CA ALA A 198 -11.19 3.18 -7.14
C ALA A 198 -10.25 1.99 -6.86
N ASN A 199 -10.75 0.91 -6.26
CA ASN A 199 -9.95 -0.29 -6.02
C ASN A 199 -9.49 -0.95 -7.32
N LEU A 200 -10.27 -0.87 -8.40
CA LEU A 200 -9.87 -1.38 -9.72
C LEU A 200 -8.69 -0.59 -10.29
N ILE A 201 -8.69 0.75 -10.11
CA ILE A 201 -7.53 1.59 -10.46
C ILE A 201 -6.30 1.14 -9.66
N ALA A 202 -6.44 0.87 -8.36
CA ALA A 202 -5.33 0.36 -7.56
C ALA A 202 -4.81 -0.99 -8.08
N VAL A 203 -5.69 -1.92 -8.46
CA VAL A 203 -5.30 -3.22 -9.06
C VAL A 203 -4.40 -3.02 -10.28
N LEU A 204 -4.74 -2.09 -11.18
CA LEU A 204 -3.88 -1.74 -12.31
C LEU A 204 -2.50 -1.25 -11.84
N GLY A 205 -2.46 -0.39 -10.81
CA GLY A 205 -1.22 0.07 -10.19
C GLY A 205 -0.35 -1.10 -9.69
N TRP A 206 -0.94 -2.07 -8.98
CA TRP A 206 -0.19 -3.24 -8.48
C TRP A 206 0.29 -4.18 -9.59
N ILE A 207 -0.46 -4.31 -10.69
CA ILE A 207 -0.01 -5.04 -11.88
C ILE A 207 1.19 -4.32 -12.53
N ILE A 208 1.14 -2.99 -12.67
CA ILE A 208 2.28 -2.22 -13.18
C ILE A 208 3.50 -2.39 -12.25
N LEU A 209 3.28 -2.40 -10.93
CA LEU A 209 4.33 -2.60 -9.94
C LEU A 209 5.03 -3.95 -10.14
N TYR A 210 4.25 -5.02 -10.33
CA TYR A 210 4.79 -6.35 -10.62
C TYR A 210 5.75 -6.33 -11.82
N PHE A 211 5.33 -5.72 -12.93
CA PHE A 211 6.17 -5.58 -14.11
C PHE A 211 7.39 -4.69 -13.85
N GLY A 212 7.27 -3.69 -12.98
CA GLY A 212 8.39 -2.87 -12.54
C GLY A 212 9.51 -3.66 -11.87
N PHE A 213 9.21 -4.71 -11.11
CA PHE A 213 10.21 -5.60 -10.52
C PHE A 213 10.63 -6.79 -11.39
N LYS A 214 9.91 -7.04 -12.48
CA LYS A 214 10.19 -8.17 -13.38
C LYS A 214 10.98 -7.75 -14.61
N LEU A 215 10.69 -6.57 -15.16
CA LEU A 215 11.31 -6.06 -16.37
C LEU A 215 12.59 -5.30 -16.02
N LYS A 216 13.59 -5.41 -16.92
CA LYS A 216 14.79 -4.59 -16.85
C LYS A 216 14.54 -3.26 -17.59
N PRO A 217 15.17 -2.16 -17.15
CA PRO A 217 15.04 -0.88 -17.82
C PRO A 217 15.84 -0.83 -19.12
N ASN A 218 15.34 -0.08 -20.12
CA ASN A 218 15.92 0.01 -21.48
C ASN A 218 17.38 0.48 -21.54
N TYR A 219 17.89 1.13 -20.49
CA TYR A 219 19.29 1.55 -20.43
C TYR A 219 20.27 0.45 -20.04
N VAL A 220 19.77 -0.75 -19.67
CA VAL A 220 20.57 -1.95 -19.42
C VAL A 220 20.50 -2.79 -20.70
N LYS A 221 21.58 -2.74 -21.49
CA LYS A 221 21.80 -3.61 -22.65
C LYS A 221 22.37 -4.96 -22.20
#